data_AF-A0AB33BKZ4-F1
#
_entry.id   AF-A0AB33BKZ4-F1
#
_cell.length_a   1.000
_cell.length_b   1.000
_cell.length_c   1.000
_cell.angle_alpha   90.00
_cell.angle_beta   90.00
_cell.angle_gamma   90.00
#
_symmetry.space_group_name_H-M   'P 1'
#
loop_
_entity.id
_entity.type
_entity.pdbx_description
1 polymer ?
#
loop_
_entity_poly.entity_id
_entity_poly.type
_entity_poly.pdbx_seq_one_letter_code
_entity_poly.pdbx_strand_id
1 'polypeptide(L)'
;MDRHHVTRTGKSYESVLQSIDQPTAIVAIDSDLLYPPVEQEELAKYIPNSELFWLRSPHGHDAFLMDGDMDALNDLLVTFGNRWEMGNGRGLGMVG
;
A
#
# COMPACT_ATOMS: atom_id res chain seq x y z
N MET A 1 11.23 -13.04 -10.33
CA MET A 1 11.65 -12.47 -9.03
C MET A 1 13.16 -12.31 -9.06
N ASP A 2 13.64 -11.26 -9.74
CA ASP A 2 15.07 -11.01 -9.96
C ASP A 2 15.44 -9.62 -9.47
N ARG A 3 16.39 -9.59 -8.53
CA ARG A 3 17.33 -8.50 -8.20
C ARG A 3 17.00 -7.11 -8.74
N HIS A 4 16.06 -6.42 -8.10
CA HIS A 4 16.02 -4.96 -8.10
C HIS A 4 16.08 -4.46 -6.66
N HIS A 5 17.22 -4.71 -6.01
CA HIS A 5 17.60 -4.03 -4.76
C HIS A 5 17.59 -2.51 -5.02
N VAL A 6 16.62 -1.81 -4.43
CA VAL A 6 16.50 -0.34 -4.49
C VAL A 6 17.61 0.34 -3.67
N THR A 7 18.49 -0.42 -2.99
CA THR A 7 19.62 0.09 -2.21
C THR A 7 20.80 0.50 -3.10
N ARG A 8 20.57 1.44 -4.02
CA ARG A 8 21.66 2.31 -4.47
C ARG A 8 21.95 3.20 -3.26
N THR A 9 23.15 3.11 -2.66
CA THR A 9 23.70 3.95 -1.56
C THR A 9 23.82 3.38 -0.13
N GLY A 10 24.03 2.07 0.09
CA GLY A 10 24.52 1.59 1.41
C GLY A 10 23.63 1.88 2.62
N LYS A 11 22.35 2.20 2.39
CA LYS A 11 21.32 2.37 3.42
C LYS A 11 20.69 1.01 3.74
N SER A 12 20.30 0.80 4.99
CA SER A 12 19.50 -0.37 5.37
C SER A 12 18.11 -0.31 4.72
N TYR A 13 17.49 -1.47 4.53
CA TYR A 13 16.13 -1.59 4.02
C TYR A 13 15.14 -0.72 4.83
N GLU A 14 15.24 -0.78 6.15
CA GLU A 14 14.44 0.01 7.09
C GLU A 14 14.64 1.52 6.87
N SER A 15 15.89 1.96 6.70
CA SER A 15 16.19 3.37 6.46
C SER A 15 15.63 3.87 5.13
N VAL A 16 15.51 2.99 4.13
CA VAL A 16 14.87 3.32 2.85
C VAL A 16 13.36 3.45 3.03
N LEU A 17 12.71 2.51 3.71
CA LEU A 17 11.27 2.56 3.98
C LEU A 17 10.88 3.77 4.83
N GLN A 18 11.68 4.09 5.85
CA GLN A 18 11.48 5.27 6.69
C GLN A 18 11.65 6.59 5.95
N SER A 19 12.27 6.59 4.77
CA SER A 19 12.41 7.79 3.93
C SER A 19 11.19 8.07 3.05
N ILE A 20 10.16 7.22 3.09
CA ILE A 20 8.91 7.42 2.37
C ILE A 20 7.99 8.32 3.22
N ASP A 21 7.94 9.60 2.86
CA ASP A 21 7.11 10.59 3.54
C ASP A 21 5.65 10.61 3.03
N GLN A 22 5.42 10.07 1.82
CA GLN A 22 4.09 10.05 1.21
C GLN A 22 3.12 9.15 2.00
N PRO A 23 1.84 9.53 2.08
CA PRO A 23 0.79 8.64 2.57
C PRO A 23 0.78 7.36 1.75
N THR A 24 0.78 6.23 2.43
CA THR A 24 0.95 4.95 1.76
C THR A 24 -0.13 3.96 2.21
N ALA A 25 -1.06 3.64 1.32
CA ALA A 25 -1.98 2.52 1.54
C ALA A 25 -1.26 1.22 1.15
N ILE A 26 -1.13 0.31 2.11
CA ILE A 26 -0.56 -1.02 1.89
C ILE A 26 -1.75 -1.99 1.86
N VAL A 27 -1.91 -2.72 0.76
CA VAL A 27 -3.02 -3.66 0.59
C VAL A 27 -2.46 -5.07 0.55
N ALA A 28 -2.86 -5.88 1.51
CA ALA A 28 -2.51 -7.29 1.59
C ALA A 28 -3.72 -8.15 1.30
N ILE A 29 -3.52 -9.25 0.58
CA ILE A 29 -4.56 -10.26 0.35
C ILE A 29 -4.24 -11.46 1.23
N ASP A 30 -5.22 -11.91 2.00
CA ASP A 30 -5.04 -12.97 3.00
C ASP A 30 -4.67 -14.34 2.40
N SER A 31 -5.07 -14.57 1.16
CA SER A 31 -4.78 -15.79 0.39
C SER A 31 -3.62 -15.66 -0.61
N ASP A 32 -2.89 -14.52 -0.62
CA ASP A 32 -1.76 -14.33 -1.54
C ASP A 32 -0.59 -15.24 -1.17
N LEU A 33 -0.15 -16.05 -2.14
CA LEU A 33 0.98 -16.97 -2.02
C LEU A 33 2.28 -16.39 -2.60
N LEU A 34 2.20 -15.32 -3.38
CA LEU A 34 3.34 -14.64 -4.02
C LEU A 34 3.92 -13.55 -3.12
N TYR A 35 3.06 -12.83 -2.39
CA TYR A 35 3.44 -11.79 -1.46
C TYR A 35 2.87 -12.10 -0.07
N PRO A 36 3.65 -12.75 0.80
CA PRO A 36 3.12 -13.22 2.06
C PRO A 36 2.73 -12.05 2.98
N PRO A 37 1.68 -12.21 3.79
CA PRO A 37 1.25 -11.27 4.83
C PRO A 37 2.36 -10.56 5.61
N VAL A 38 3.37 -11.32 6.00
CA VAL A 38 4.49 -10.82 6.82
C VAL A 38 5.27 -9.69 6.14
N GLU A 39 5.43 -9.72 4.82
CA GLU A 39 6.15 -8.67 4.09
C GLU A 39 5.33 -7.37 4.06
N GLN A 40 4.01 -7.46 4.00
CA GLN A 40 3.11 -6.30 4.03
C GLN A 40 3.06 -5.67 5.42
N GLU A 41 3.09 -6.48 6.47
CA GLU A 41 3.23 -6.02 7.85
C GLU A 41 4.57 -5.31 8.10
N GLU A 42 5.67 -5.80 7.51
CA GLU A 42 6.97 -5.14 7.58
C GLU A 42 6.97 -3.76 6.91
N LEU A 43 6.33 -3.63 5.74
CA LEU A 43 6.16 -2.33 5.10
C LEU A 43 5.37 -1.37 6.00
N ALA A 44 4.27 -1.84 6.60
CA ALA A 44 3.42 -1.03 7.46
C ALA A 44 4.14 -0.61 8.75
N LYS A 45 5.06 -1.44 9.23
CA LYS A 45 5.88 -1.16 10.41
C LYS A 45 6.90 -0.05 10.16
N TYR A 46 7.49 0.01 8.97
CA TYR A 46 8.63 0.90 8.71
C TYR A 46 8.28 2.17 7.92
N ILE A 47 7.16 2.21 7.21
CA ILE A 47 6.70 3.41 6.51
C ILE A 47 5.86 4.27 7.48
N PRO A 48 6.30 5.49 7.85
CA PRO A 48 5.69 6.26 8.95
C PRO A 48 4.22 6.65 8.75
N ASN A 49 3.84 6.98 7.51
CA ASN A 49 2.49 7.44 7.16
C ASN A 49 1.71 6.36 6.40
N SER A 50 1.92 5.10 6.77
CA SER A 50 1.25 3.97 6.11
C SER A 50 0.06 3.42 6.88
N GLU A 51 -0.87 2.83 6.14
CA GLU A 51 -2.01 2.10 6.69
C GLU A 51 -2.12 0.76 5.96
N LEU A 52 -2.17 -0.34 6.71
CA LEU A 52 -2.34 -1.69 6.17
C LEU A 52 -3.81 -2.08 6.12
N PHE A 53 -4.25 -2.53 4.95
CA PHE A 53 -5.59 -3.02 4.68
C PHE A 53 -5.56 -4.45 4.20
N TRP A 54 -6.54 -5.23 4.66
CA TRP A 54 -6.72 -6.62 4.27
C TRP A 54 -7.86 -6.77 3.28
N LEU A 55 -7.54 -7.18 2.06
CA LEU A 55 -8.52 -7.65 1.09
C LEU A 55 -8.72 -9.16 1.31
N ARG A 56 -9.92 -9.53 1.76
CA ARG A 56 -10.26 -10.94 2.01
C ARG A 56 -10.85 -11.53 0.74
N SER A 57 -10.07 -12.37 0.06
CA SER A 57 -10.49 -12.96 -1.19
C SER A 57 -9.99 -14.40 -1.29
N PRO A 58 -10.76 -15.35 -1.83
CA PRO A 58 -10.25 -16.68 -2.16
C PRO A 58 -9.40 -16.70 -3.44
N HIS A 59 -9.35 -15.59 -4.19
CA HIS A 59 -8.74 -15.52 -5.52
C HIS A 59 -7.23 -15.24 -5.50
N GLY A 60 -6.62 -15.09 -4.32
CA GLY A 60 -5.17 -14.92 -4.17
C GLY A 60 -4.68 -13.61 -4.77
N HIS A 61 -3.45 -13.63 -5.30
CA HIS A 61 -2.78 -12.46 -5.86
C HIS A 61 -3.63 -11.67 -6.86
N ASP A 62 -4.34 -12.36 -7.75
CA ASP A 62 -5.11 -11.74 -8.83
C ASP A 62 -6.52 -11.29 -8.40
N ALA A 63 -6.83 -11.28 -7.10
CA ALA A 63 -8.12 -10.84 -6.58
C ALA A 63 -8.50 -9.44 -7.06
N PHE A 64 -7.54 -8.53 -7.22
CA PHE A 64 -7.79 -7.17 -7.71
C PHE A 64 -8.38 -7.09 -9.13
N LEU A 65 -8.35 -8.18 -9.91
CA LEU A 65 -8.95 -8.26 -11.25
C LEU A 65 -10.38 -8.81 -11.24
N MET A 66 -10.86 -9.32 -10.10
CA MET A 66 -12.19 -9.89 -9.98
C MET A 66 -13.19 -8.80 -9.59
N ASP A 67 -14.29 -8.68 -10.33
CA ASP A 67 -15.27 -7.57 -10.18
C ASP A 67 -15.64 -7.28 -8.70
N GLY A 68 -15.92 -8.31 -7.89
CA GLY A 68 -16.32 -8.12 -6.50
C GLY A 68 -15.20 -7.66 -5.55
N ASP A 69 -13.97 -8.11 -5.79
CA ASP A 69 -12.80 -7.73 -4.98
C ASP A 69 -12.22 -6.38 -5.45
N MET A 70 -12.38 -6.07 -6.74
CA MET A 70 -12.04 -4.78 -7.35
C MET A 70 -12.88 -3.65 -6.75
N ASP A 71 -14.19 -3.86 -6.53
CA ASP A 71 -15.05 -2.88 -5.89
C ASP A 71 -14.59 -2.58 -4.45
N ALA A 72 -14.26 -3.63 -3.67
CA ALA A 72 -13.77 -3.48 -2.32
C ALA A 72 -12.42 -2.73 -2.27
N LEU A 73 -11.52 -3.01 -3.21
CA LEU A 73 -10.26 -2.28 -3.36
C LEU A 73 -10.50 -0.81 -3.75
N ASN A 74 -11.42 -0.54 -4.67
CA ASN A 74 -11.74 0.82 -5.09
C ASN A 74 -12.31 1.65 -3.93
N ASP A 75 -13.25 1.11 -3.17
CA ASP A 75 -13.85 1.78 -2.01
C ASP A 75 -12.80 2.12 -0.95
N LEU A 76 -11.87 1.21 -0.70
CA LEU A 76 -10.73 1.41 0.18
C LEU A 76 -9.88 2.59 -0.29
N LEU A 77 -9.47 2.61 -1.57
CA LEU A 77 -8.60 3.65 -2.11
C LEU A 77 -9.27 5.03 -2.09
N VAL A 78 -10.56 5.10 -2.45
CA VAL A 78 -11.35 6.34 -2.38
C VAL A 78 -11.45 6.82 -0.93
N THR A 79 -11.71 5.92 0.02
CA THR A 79 -11.82 6.29 1.43
C THR A 79 -10.48 6.78 1.98
N PHE A 80 -9.38 6.07 1.67
CA PHE A 80 -8.04 6.49 2.08
C PHE A 80 -7.67 7.88 1.52
N GLY A 81 -7.87 8.09 0.22
CA GLY A 81 -7.63 9.39 -0.42
C GLY A 81 -8.44 10.52 0.21
N ASN A 82 -9.75 10.32 0.39
CA ASN A 82 -10.63 11.31 1.00
C ASN A 82 -10.24 11.64 2.45
N ARG A 83 -9.86 10.64 3.25
CA ARG A 83 -9.39 10.87 4.63
C ARG A 83 -8.12 11.71 4.64
N TRP A 84 -7.18 11.43 3.73
CA TRP A 84 -5.94 12.19 3.65
C TRP A 84 -6.17 13.64 3.21
N GLU A 85 -6.97 13.86 2.17
CA GLU A 85 -7.33 15.20 1.68
C GLU A 85 -8.01 16.04 2.76
N MET A 86 -8.96 15.45 3.51
CA MET A 86 -9.68 16.11 4.59
C MET A 86 -8.82 16.36 5.83
N GLY A 87 -7.94 15.42 6.20
CA GLY A 87 -7.07 15.53 7.37
C GLY A 87 -5.92 16.52 7.19
N ASN A 88 -5.51 16.80 5.94
CA ASN A 88 -4.34 17.61 5.65
C ASN A 88 -4.66 19.03 5.13
N GLY A 89 -5.95 19.42 5.07
CA GLY A 89 -6.39 20.76 4.66
C GLY A 89 -6.00 21.16 3.23
N ARG A 90 -5.50 20.22 2.43
CA ARG A 90 -5.11 20.41 1.04
C ARG A 90 -6.14 19.72 0.19
N GLY A 91 -7.25 20.41 -0.10
CA GLY A 91 -8.11 19.99 -1.19
C GLY A 91 -7.35 20.12 -2.50
N LEU A 92 -7.39 19.06 -3.32
CA LEU A 92 -6.91 19.03 -4.72
C LEU A 92 -6.82 20.42 -5.35
N GLY A 93 -5.60 20.94 -5.43
CA GLY A 93 -5.26 21.98 -6.40
C GLY A 93 -5.46 21.36 -7.77
N MET A 94 -6.57 21.70 -8.42
CA MET A 94 -6.79 21.48 -9.84
C MET A 94 -5.53 21.89 -10.60
N VAL A 95 -4.99 20.95 -11.38
CA VAL A 95 -3.95 21.19 -12.37
C VAL A 95 -4.47 22.28 -13.32
N GLY A 96 -3.78 23.41 -13.38
CA GLY A 96 -3.98 24.47 -14.38
C GLY A 96 -3.32 24.15 -15.70
#